data_AF-A0A517ZHZ6-F1
#
_entry.id   AF-A0A517ZHZ6-F1
#
_cell.length_a   1.000
_cell.length_b   1.000
_cell.length_c   1.000
_cell.angle_alpha   90.00
_cell.angle_beta   90.00
_cell.angle_gamma   90.00
#
_symmetry.space_group_name_H-M   'P 1'
#
loop_
_entity.id
_entity.type
_entity.pdbx_description
1 polymer ?
#
loop_
_entity_poly.entity_id
_entity_poly.type
_entity_poly.pdbx_seq_one_letter_code
_entity_poly.pdbx_strand_id
1 'polypeptide(L)'
;MKHFLLAGLIGLGMLSSAEAGYVDVSIGDHLKLYNGTGNGTGGEYDAVLQEFDGTNYVPTATTWSTFCLEVDEHFYYNQLLKVNNISDTAMSGGTNTNNGDPISFATAWLYTQFSNGSLVGLNSSGTAENGNYNDNHAANATHLQKAIWYLEEESLGVHNKYVDLALAAGWTSIGDVRVLNLMRYSNGQLINAQDQLVLLDPGPEVAPPLVPEPSTFALLGIGGLALVGYGWRRKRQVA
;
A
#
# COMPACT_ATOMS: atom_id res chain seq x y z
N MET A 1 48.82 13.30 -28.22
CA MET A 1 48.40 12.42 -27.12
C MET A 1 46.99 12.83 -26.74
N LYS A 2 45.98 12.12 -27.24
CA LYS A 2 44.56 12.44 -27.02
C LYS A 2 44.07 11.56 -25.87
N HIS A 3 43.73 12.19 -24.75
CA HIS A 3 43.15 11.53 -23.59
C HIS A 3 41.73 11.07 -23.92
N PHE A 4 41.49 9.76 -23.91
CA PHE A 4 40.14 9.20 -23.90
C PHE A 4 39.74 8.94 -22.45
N LEU A 5 38.63 9.57 -22.07
CA LEU A 5 37.99 9.51 -20.77
C LEU A 5 37.38 8.13 -20.49
N LEU A 6 37.50 7.78 -19.21
CA LEU A 6 36.97 6.61 -18.51
C LEU A 6 35.47 6.39 -18.79
N ALA A 7 35.09 5.21 -19.25
CA ALA A 7 33.71 4.73 -19.21
C ALA A 7 33.43 4.16 -17.80
N GLY A 8 32.82 4.97 -16.94
CA GLY A 8 32.23 4.49 -15.70
C GLY A 8 30.86 3.87 -16.00
N LEU A 9 30.77 2.54 -15.91
CA LEU A 9 29.49 1.84 -15.87
C LEU A 9 28.75 2.29 -14.60
N ILE A 10 27.68 3.06 -14.78
CA ILE A 10 26.71 3.33 -13.73
C ILE A 10 25.86 2.06 -13.60
N GLY A 11 26.17 1.26 -12.58
CA GLY A 11 25.26 0.23 -12.09
C GLY A 11 24.06 0.93 -11.45
N LEU A 12 22.99 1.09 -12.22
CA LEU A 12 21.71 1.60 -11.74
C LEU A 12 21.09 0.49 -10.89
N GLY A 13 21.34 0.55 -9.58
CA GLY A 13 20.64 -0.27 -8.61
C GLY A 13 19.14 0.01 -8.69
N MET A 14 18.33 -1.03 -8.82
CA MET A 14 16.89 -0.94 -8.65
C MET A 14 16.62 -0.56 -7.20
N LEU A 15 16.48 0.74 -6.95
CA LEU A 15 15.73 1.23 -5.80
C LEU A 15 14.26 1.14 -6.20
N SER A 16 13.64 0.00 -5.92
CA SER A 16 12.17 -0.05 -5.89
C SER A 16 11.72 0.69 -4.65
N SER A 17 11.50 2.00 -4.76
CA SER A 17 10.45 2.61 -3.97
C SER A 17 9.14 2.03 -4.50
N ALA A 18 8.62 0.98 -3.85
CA ALA A 18 7.23 0.60 -4.06
C ALA A 18 6.41 1.86 -3.79
N GLU A 19 5.79 2.42 -4.83
CA GLU A 19 4.92 3.57 -4.66
C GLU A 19 3.72 3.10 -3.84
N ALA A 20 3.61 3.72 -2.66
CA ALA A 20 2.38 3.93 -1.93
C ALA A 20 1.18 4.08 -2.87
N GLY A 21 0.26 3.12 -2.84
CA GLY A 21 -0.87 3.15 -3.75
C GLY A 21 -1.81 1.96 -3.62
N TYR A 22 -3.02 2.16 -4.10
CA TYR A 22 -4.04 1.15 -4.25
C TYR A 22 -3.56 -0.04 -5.09
N VAL A 23 -3.92 -1.24 -4.67
CA VAL A 23 -3.53 -2.51 -5.31
C VAL A 23 -4.72 -3.12 -6.03
N ASP A 24 -4.53 -3.47 -7.30
CA ASP A 24 -5.46 -4.30 -8.06
C ASP A 24 -5.14 -5.78 -7.81
N VAL A 25 -5.89 -6.39 -6.90
CA VAL A 25 -5.83 -7.83 -6.57
C VAL A 25 -7.24 -8.35 -6.37
N SER A 26 -7.49 -9.54 -6.91
CA SER A 26 -8.78 -10.19 -6.94
C SER A 26 -8.76 -11.57 -6.29
N ILE A 27 -9.94 -12.04 -5.88
CA ILE A 27 -10.10 -13.43 -5.40
C ILE A 27 -9.71 -14.40 -6.53
N GLY A 28 -8.88 -15.37 -6.20
CA GLY A 28 -8.35 -16.36 -7.15
C GLY A 28 -6.97 -16.01 -7.69
N ASP A 29 -6.49 -14.79 -7.49
CA ASP A 29 -5.14 -14.40 -7.87
C ASP A 29 -4.09 -15.18 -7.06
N HIS A 30 -2.89 -15.22 -7.63
CA HIS A 30 -1.74 -15.83 -6.98
C HIS A 30 -0.68 -14.77 -6.70
N LEU A 31 0.01 -14.89 -5.58
CA LEU A 31 1.09 -13.99 -5.20
C LEU A 31 2.22 -14.75 -4.52
N LYS A 32 3.38 -14.11 -4.44
CA LYS A 32 4.49 -14.55 -3.59
C LYS A 32 4.83 -13.44 -2.62
N LEU A 33 5.14 -13.84 -1.39
CA LEU A 33 5.66 -12.95 -0.35
C LEU A 33 7.16 -13.16 -0.23
N TYR A 34 7.90 -12.07 -0.32
CA TYR A 34 9.34 -12.00 -0.11
C TYR A 34 9.63 -11.34 1.24
N ASN A 35 10.81 -11.63 1.79
CA ASN A 35 11.25 -10.98 3.01
C ASN A 35 11.54 -9.50 2.73
N GLY A 36 10.73 -8.61 3.30
CA GLY A 36 10.92 -7.17 3.21
C GLY A 36 11.77 -6.61 4.35
N THR A 37 11.50 -5.37 4.73
CA THR A 37 12.26 -4.62 5.72
C THR A 37 11.81 -4.93 7.15
N GLY A 38 12.74 -5.20 8.06
CA GLY A 38 12.43 -5.46 9.47
C GLY A 38 13.56 -6.15 10.22
N ASN A 39 13.34 -6.37 11.52
CA ASN A 39 14.25 -7.06 12.43
C ASN A 39 13.52 -8.15 13.23
N GLY A 40 14.17 -9.31 13.41
CA GLY A 40 13.66 -10.37 14.27
C GLY A 40 12.42 -11.06 13.69
N THR A 41 11.39 -11.26 14.52
CA THR A 41 10.18 -12.03 14.16
C THR A 41 9.12 -11.23 13.41
N GLY A 42 9.36 -9.96 13.05
CA GLY A 42 8.36 -9.13 12.38
C GLY A 42 8.92 -8.00 11.53
N GLY A 43 8.12 -7.54 10.58
CA GLY A 43 8.48 -6.49 9.63
C GLY A 43 7.55 -6.49 8.43
N GLU A 44 7.96 -5.76 7.40
CA GLU A 44 7.29 -5.73 6.11
C GLU A 44 7.58 -6.99 5.30
N TYR A 45 6.62 -7.36 4.46
CA TYR A 45 6.77 -8.33 3.41
C TYR A 45 6.48 -7.68 2.06
N ASP A 46 7.30 -8.01 1.06
CA ASP A 46 7.07 -7.55 -0.29
C ASP A 46 6.21 -8.59 -1.02
N ALA A 47 4.97 -8.21 -1.30
CA ALA A 47 4.05 -9.01 -2.08
C ALA A 47 4.24 -8.72 -3.56
N VAL A 48 4.29 -9.79 -4.36
CA VAL A 48 4.40 -9.71 -5.82
C VAL A 48 3.34 -10.59 -6.43
N LEU A 49 2.38 -9.97 -7.12
CA LEU A 49 1.34 -10.68 -7.85
C LEU A 49 1.97 -11.55 -8.96
N GLN A 50 1.45 -12.74 -9.14
CA GLN A 50 1.92 -13.73 -10.11
C GLN A 50 0.84 -14.02 -11.14
N GLU A 51 1.23 -14.14 -12.40
CA GLU A 51 0.34 -14.54 -13.50
C GLU A 51 0.80 -15.90 -14.06
N PHE A 52 -0.15 -16.73 -14.51
CA PHE A 52 0.17 -17.99 -15.15
C PHE A 52 0.39 -17.81 -16.66
N ASP A 53 1.61 -18.04 -17.14
CA ASP A 53 1.99 -17.87 -18.55
C ASP A 53 1.63 -19.07 -19.46
N GLY A 54 0.88 -20.03 -18.93
CA GLY A 54 0.60 -21.32 -19.59
C GLY A 54 1.50 -22.47 -19.14
N THR A 55 2.63 -22.17 -18.49
CA THR A 55 3.59 -23.16 -17.98
C THR A 55 3.92 -22.94 -16.50
N ASN A 56 4.19 -21.68 -16.11
CA ASN A 56 4.63 -21.30 -14.77
C ASN A 56 3.92 -20.04 -14.29
N TYR A 57 3.96 -19.84 -12.97
CA TYR A 57 3.63 -18.55 -12.37
C TYR A 57 4.84 -17.63 -12.41
N VAL A 58 4.69 -16.46 -13.05
CA VAL A 58 5.72 -15.45 -13.25
C VAL A 58 5.34 -14.13 -12.56
N PRO A 59 6.31 -13.34 -12.06
CA PRO A 59 6.01 -12.08 -11.39
C PRO A 59 5.45 -11.04 -12.37
N THR A 60 4.45 -10.30 -11.92
CA THR A 60 3.91 -9.13 -12.62
C THR A 60 4.58 -7.84 -12.12
N ALA A 61 4.17 -6.69 -12.67
CA ALA A 61 4.59 -5.39 -12.16
C ALA A 61 3.87 -4.96 -10.87
N THR A 62 2.79 -5.65 -10.47
CA THR A 62 2.00 -5.31 -9.28
C THR A 62 2.71 -5.82 -8.03
N THR A 63 3.27 -4.88 -7.27
CA THR A 63 3.98 -5.14 -6.00
C THR A 63 3.54 -4.19 -4.92
N TRP A 64 3.46 -4.65 -3.68
CA TRP A 64 3.16 -3.79 -2.52
C TRP A 64 3.81 -4.34 -1.25
N SER A 65 3.93 -3.49 -0.23
CA SER A 65 4.40 -3.91 1.10
C SER A 65 3.20 -4.21 2.01
N THR A 66 3.30 -5.30 2.75
CA THR A 66 2.24 -5.82 3.61
C THR A 66 2.81 -6.28 4.96
N PHE A 67 1.92 -6.53 5.91
CA PHE A 67 2.21 -7.03 7.25
C PHE A 67 1.33 -8.23 7.57
N CYS A 68 1.84 -9.09 8.45
CA CYS A 68 1.09 -10.18 9.06
C CYS A 68 0.02 -9.64 10.00
N LEU A 69 -1.19 -10.21 9.96
CA LEU A 69 -2.22 -9.94 10.97
C LEU A 69 -2.09 -10.81 12.21
N GLU A 70 -1.75 -12.08 12.02
CA GLU A 70 -1.67 -13.08 13.11
C GLU A 70 -0.20 -13.45 13.42
N VAL A 71 0.05 -14.11 14.56
CA VAL A 71 1.41 -14.57 14.97
C VAL A 71 1.66 -16.06 14.80
N ASP A 72 0.61 -16.88 14.69
CA ASP A 72 0.69 -18.34 14.73
C ASP A 72 0.44 -19.03 13.38
N GLU A 73 -0.11 -18.33 12.40
CA GLU A 73 -0.06 -18.74 11.01
C GLU A 73 1.28 -18.36 10.34
N HIS A 74 1.66 -19.15 9.34
CA HIS A 74 2.98 -19.02 8.74
C HIS A 74 2.94 -19.38 7.27
N PHE A 75 3.78 -18.71 6.51
CA PHE A 75 4.08 -19.03 5.11
C PHE A 75 5.59 -19.23 4.96
N TYR A 76 6.00 -19.80 3.82
CA TYR A 76 7.41 -19.82 3.43
C TYR A 76 7.66 -18.75 2.39
N TYR A 77 8.78 -18.03 2.51
CA TYR A 77 9.17 -17.05 1.50
C TYR A 77 9.20 -17.68 0.10
N ASN A 78 8.74 -16.92 -0.88
CA ASN A 78 8.70 -17.29 -2.30
C ASN A 78 7.78 -18.48 -2.62
N GLN A 79 7.00 -18.97 -1.65
CA GLN A 79 5.93 -19.93 -1.89
C GLN A 79 4.80 -19.24 -2.66
N LEU A 80 4.24 -19.94 -3.63
CA LEU A 80 3.04 -19.49 -4.32
C LEU A 80 1.85 -19.58 -3.38
N LEU A 81 1.23 -18.44 -3.12
CA LEU A 81 0.01 -18.29 -2.32
C LEU A 81 -1.15 -17.96 -3.25
N LYS A 82 -2.35 -18.39 -2.87
CA LYS A 82 -3.59 -18.08 -3.57
C LYS A 82 -4.44 -17.18 -2.68
N VAL A 83 -4.98 -16.11 -3.26
CA VAL A 83 -6.00 -15.28 -2.61
C VAL A 83 -7.31 -16.06 -2.61
N ASN A 84 -7.68 -16.61 -1.45
CA ASN A 84 -8.92 -17.37 -1.32
C ASN A 84 -10.12 -16.45 -1.11
N ASN A 85 -9.93 -15.38 -0.35
CA ASN A 85 -10.94 -14.36 -0.10
C ASN A 85 -10.29 -13.01 0.14
N ILE A 86 -11.07 -11.95 -0.01
CA ILE A 86 -10.70 -10.57 0.34
C ILE A 86 -11.81 -10.06 1.26
N SER A 87 -11.47 -9.74 2.52
CA SER A 87 -12.46 -9.42 3.54
C SER A 87 -12.00 -8.33 4.50
N ASP A 88 -12.76 -8.10 5.56
CA ASP A 88 -12.41 -7.25 6.71
C ASP A 88 -11.92 -8.08 7.91
N THR A 89 -11.71 -9.38 7.73
CA THR A 89 -11.54 -10.35 8.82
C THR A 89 -10.34 -11.25 8.56
N ALA A 90 -9.42 -11.35 9.52
CA ALA A 90 -8.37 -12.38 9.53
C ALA A 90 -8.99 -13.75 9.83
N MET A 91 -8.62 -14.77 9.07
CA MET A 91 -9.32 -16.05 9.05
C MET A 91 -8.41 -17.21 9.46
N SER A 92 -8.83 -17.92 10.50
CA SER A 92 -8.26 -19.22 10.92
C SER A 92 -6.84 -19.19 11.50
N GLY A 93 -6.30 -18.03 11.81
CA GLY A 93 -5.19 -17.83 12.73
C GLY A 93 -5.56 -16.91 13.89
N GLY A 94 -4.56 -16.50 14.65
CA GLY A 94 -4.70 -15.58 15.76
C GLY A 94 -4.75 -16.29 17.12
N THR A 95 -4.21 -15.62 18.12
CA THR A 95 -4.22 -16.14 19.50
C THR A 95 -5.59 -16.02 20.18
N ASN A 96 -6.49 -15.25 19.61
CA ASN A 96 -7.77 -14.83 20.18
C ASN A 96 -8.99 -15.58 19.58
N THR A 97 -9.03 -15.92 18.29
CA THR A 97 -10.17 -16.61 17.65
C THR A 97 -9.82 -17.31 16.34
N ASN A 98 -10.31 -18.56 16.16
CA ASN A 98 -10.17 -19.29 14.89
C ASN A 98 -11.37 -19.10 13.92
N ASN A 99 -12.39 -18.35 14.33
CA ASN A 99 -13.65 -18.22 13.59
C ASN A 99 -13.74 -16.93 12.75
N GLY A 100 -12.64 -16.19 12.67
CA GLY A 100 -12.58 -14.87 12.07
C GLY A 100 -12.38 -13.78 13.12
N ASP A 101 -11.38 -12.93 12.92
CA ASP A 101 -11.13 -11.72 13.71
C ASP A 101 -11.17 -10.46 12.83
N PRO A 102 -12.24 -9.63 12.93
CA PRO A 102 -12.34 -8.39 12.17
C PRO A 102 -11.23 -7.41 12.52
N ILE A 103 -10.58 -6.83 11.51
CA ILE A 103 -9.48 -5.90 11.77
C ILE A 103 -9.95 -4.64 12.49
N SER A 104 -9.14 -4.15 13.43
CA SER A 104 -9.45 -2.91 14.13
C SER A 104 -9.39 -1.67 13.21
N PHE A 105 -10.21 -0.66 13.51
CA PHE A 105 -10.13 0.64 12.80
C PHE A 105 -8.78 1.33 12.98
N ALA A 106 -8.09 1.06 14.10
CA ALA A 106 -6.77 1.58 14.40
C ALA A 106 -5.71 0.96 13.46
N THR A 107 -5.76 -0.35 13.22
CA THR A 107 -4.89 -1.03 12.24
C THR A 107 -5.17 -0.54 10.83
N ALA A 108 -6.44 -0.40 10.45
CA ALA A 108 -6.80 0.16 9.15
C ALA A 108 -6.25 1.58 8.96
N TRP A 109 -6.30 2.43 10.01
CA TRP A 109 -5.70 3.75 9.95
C TRP A 109 -4.18 3.70 9.75
N LEU A 110 -3.47 2.88 10.54
CA LEU A 110 -2.01 2.74 10.42
C LEU A 110 -1.59 2.29 9.04
N TYR A 111 -2.23 1.25 8.53
CA TYR A 111 -1.92 0.72 7.22
C TYR A 111 -2.27 1.72 6.12
N THR A 112 -3.35 2.48 6.24
CA THR A 112 -3.65 3.59 5.32
C THR A 112 -2.56 4.65 5.33
N GLN A 113 -2.08 5.09 6.51
CA GLN A 113 -1.02 6.10 6.57
C GLN A 113 0.30 5.58 5.99
N PHE A 114 0.64 4.32 6.29
CA PHE A 114 1.82 3.63 5.75
C PHE A 114 1.74 3.54 4.22
N SER A 115 0.65 2.98 3.71
CA SER A 115 0.43 2.77 2.27
C SER A 115 0.27 4.07 1.49
N ASN A 116 0.01 5.20 2.14
CA ASN A 116 0.01 6.53 1.51
C ASN A 116 1.36 7.27 1.64
N GLY A 117 2.39 6.65 2.25
CA GLY A 117 3.68 7.28 2.50
C GLY A 117 3.64 8.44 3.50
N SER A 118 2.57 8.53 4.29
CA SER A 118 2.29 9.62 5.23
C SER A 118 2.59 9.27 6.69
N LEU A 119 2.87 7.99 6.97
CA LEU A 119 3.22 7.54 8.31
C LEU A 119 4.55 8.18 8.75
N VAL A 120 4.54 8.75 9.94
CA VAL A 120 5.74 9.31 10.59
C VAL A 120 6.70 8.20 11.00
N GLY A 121 8.00 8.49 11.09
CA GLY A 121 8.97 7.57 11.67
C GLY A 121 8.98 7.65 13.19
N LEU A 122 9.54 6.64 13.86
CA LEU A 122 9.78 6.64 15.29
C LEU A 122 11.27 6.66 15.62
N ASN A 123 11.59 7.03 16.86
CA ASN A 123 12.92 6.80 17.43
C ASN A 123 13.20 5.29 17.56
N SER A 124 14.47 4.92 17.79
CA SER A 124 14.86 3.50 17.85
C SER A 124 14.12 2.68 18.91
N SER A 125 13.66 3.32 19.99
CA SER A 125 12.89 2.69 21.07
C SER A 125 11.40 2.56 20.76
N GLY A 126 10.89 3.17 19.69
CA GLY A 126 9.47 3.16 19.34
C GLY A 126 8.58 4.03 20.25
N THR A 127 9.16 4.94 21.04
CA THR A 127 8.45 5.69 22.09
C THR A 127 8.09 7.12 21.71
N ALA A 128 8.70 7.65 20.65
CA ALA A 128 8.45 9.01 20.17
C ALA A 128 8.58 9.07 18.65
N GLU A 129 7.86 10.01 18.04
CA GLU A 129 7.98 10.34 16.62
C GLU A 129 9.37 10.92 16.33
N ASN A 130 9.94 10.54 15.18
CA ASN A 130 11.23 11.01 14.72
C ASN A 130 11.35 10.83 13.20
N GLY A 131 11.22 11.94 12.46
CA GLY A 131 11.44 11.96 11.01
C GLY A 131 10.38 11.20 10.21
N ASN A 132 10.77 10.71 9.05
CA ASN A 132 9.92 9.94 8.16
C ASN A 132 10.01 8.45 8.47
N TYR A 133 8.99 7.69 8.10
CA TYR A 133 8.96 6.23 8.25
C TYR A 133 10.22 5.54 7.68
N ASN A 134 10.72 6.04 6.55
CA ASN A 134 11.89 5.45 5.87
C ASN A 134 13.25 5.84 6.48
N ASP A 135 13.33 6.81 7.41
CA ASP A 135 14.63 7.25 7.97
C ASP A 135 15.28 6.19 8.87
N ASN A 136 14.46 5.34 9.50
CA ASN A 136 14.89 4.19 10.29
C ASN A 136 14.04 2.96 9.92
N HIS A 137 13.91 2.74 8.61
CA HIS A 137 12.91 1.85 8.00
C HIS A 137 12.83 0.48 8.68
N ALA A 138 13.96 -0.20 8.91
CA ALA A 138 13.97 -1.52 9.56
C ALA A 138 13.41 -1.51 10.99
N ALA A 139 13.70 -0.47 11.78
CA ALA A 139 13.14 -0.36 13.12
C ALA A 139 11.65 0.01 13.06
N ASN A 140 11.28 0.94 12.18
CA ASN A 140 9.92 1.40 11.98
C ASN A 140 9.01 0.27 11.49
N ALA A 141 9.47 -0.56 10.56
CA ALA A 141 8.76 -1.75 10.10
C ALA A 141 8.51 -2.77 11.22
N THR A 142 9.51 -3.01 12.07
CA THR A 142 9.32 -3.88 13.25
C THR A 142 8.35 -3.27 14.26
N HIS A 143 8.44 -1.96 14.51
CA HIS A 143 7.51 -1.28 15.41
C HIS A 143 6.09 -1.31 14.84
N LEU A 144 5.93 -1.12 13.53
CA LEU A 144 4.62 -1.16 12.88
C LEU A 144 4.00 -2.56 12.94
N GLN A 145 4.75 -3.61 12.60
CA GLN A 145 4.27 -5.00 12.74
C GLN A 145 3.83 -5.32 14.17
N LYS A 146 4.59 -4.88 15.17
CA LYS A 146 4.24 -5.09 16.59
C LYS A 146 3.06 -4.24 17.06
N ALA A 147 2.86 -3.06 16.48
CA ALA A 147 1.71 -2.23 16.76
C ALA A 147 0.44 -2.86 16.17
N ILE A 148 0.51 -3.38 14.95
CA ILE A 148 -0.58 -4.14 14.31
C ILE A 148 -0.97 -5.32 15.20
N TRP A 149 -0.01 -6.18 15.57
CA TRP A 149 -0.27 -7.28 16.50
C TRP A 149 -0.84 -6.84 17.84
N TYR A 150 -0.43 -5.68 18.38
CA TYR A 150 -1.02 -5.18 19.62
C TYR A 150 -2.50 -4.80 19.45
N LEU A 151 -2.83 -4.13 18.35
CA LEU A 151 -4.18 -3.66 18.04
C LEU A 151 -5.14 -4.80 17.69
N GLU A 152 -4.60 -5.88 17.12
CA GLU A 152 -5.33 -7.12 16.84
C GLU A 152 -5.24 -8.16 17.99
N GLU A 153 -4.82 -7.72 19.19
CA GLU A 153 -4.79 -8.54 20.42
C GLU A 153 -3.88 -9.80 20.35
N GLU A 154 -2.84 -9.75 19.51
CA GLU A 154 -1.92 -10.87 19.29
C GLU A 154 -0.77 -10.91 20.31
N SER A 155 -0.36 -12.12 20.70
CA SER A 155 0.59 -12.33 21.81
C SER A 155 2.00 -11.71 21.66
N LEU A 156 2.43 -11.38 20.44
CA LEU A 156 3.70 -10.70 20.16
C LEU A 156 3.55 -9.18 19.96
N GLY A 157 2.34 -8.66 20.13
CA GLY A 157 2.03 -7.24 20.05
C GLY A 157 2.74 -6.42 21.12
N VAL A 158 3.15 -5.20 20.76
CA VAL A 158 3.74 -4.23 21.69
C VAL A 158 3.07 -2.88 21.54
N HIS A 159 2.57 -2.34 22.66
CA HIS A 159 2.11 -0.96 22.73
C HIS A 159 3.31 -0.01 22.54
N ASN A 160 3.38 0.62 21.38
CA ASN A 160 4.38 1.64 21.05
C ASN A 160 3.70 2.91 20.52
N LYS A 161 4.49 3.89 20.09
CA LYS A 161 3.98 5.19 19.63
C LYS A 161 3.04 5.10 18.42
N TYR A 162 3.13 4.07 17.58
CA TYR A 162 2.15 3.88 16.49
C TYR A 162 0.77 3.53 17.02
N VAL A 163 0.69 2.72 18.08
CA VAL A 163 -0.59 2.43 18.76
C VAL A 163 -1.21 3.72 19.28
N ASP A 164 -0.43 4.58 19.94
CA ASP A 164 -0.92 5.87 20.44
C ASP A 164 -1.44 6.77 19.31
N LEU A 165 -0.73 6.82 18.18
CA LEU A 165 -1.13 7.59 17.00
C LEU A 165 -2.45 7.08 16.42
N ALA A 166 -2.57 5.76 16.28
CA ALA A 166 -3.76 5.12 15.73
C ALA A 166 -5.00 5.36 16.60
N LEU A 167 -4.87 5.21 17.92
CA LEU A 167 -5.96 5.45 18.86
C LEU A 167 -6.34 6.93 18.91
N ALA A 168 -5.35 7.84 18.87
CA ALA A 168 -5.60 9.28 18.87
C ALA A 168 -6.27 9.79 17.60
N ALA A 169 -6.11 9.09 16.47
CA ALA A 169 -6.76 9.45 15.21
C ALA A 169 -8.29 9.35 15.26
N GLY A 170 -8.84 8.55 16.19
CA GLY A 170 -10.28 8.40 16.37
C GLY A 170 -10.99 7.85 15.12
N TRP A 171 -10.29 7.04 14.33
CA TRP A 171 -10.78 6.49 13.07
C TRP A 171 -11.90 5.46 13.33
N THR A 172 -12.97 5.50 12.52
CA THR A 172 -14.23 4.76 12.78
C THR A 172 -14.67 3.84 11.66
N SER A 173 -13.79 3.58 10.68
CA SER A 173 -14.05 2.70 9.54
C SER A 173 -12.77 2.00 9.13
N ILE A 174 -12.86 0.85 8.45
CA ILE A 174 -11.69 0.22 7.84
C ILE A 174 -11.25 0.90 6.52
N GLY A 175 -12.04 1.84 6.01
CA GLY A 175 -11.77 2.52 4.73
C GLY A 175 -11.60 1.52 3.58
N ASP A 176 -10.52 1.67 2.82
CA ASP A 176 -10.17 0.80 1.69
C ASP A 176 -9.23 -0.35 2.07
N VAL A 177 -8.86 -0.46 3.36
CA VAL A 177 -8.02 -1.55 3.85
C VAL A 177 -8.83 -2.84 3.88
N ARG A 178 -8.23 -3.92 3.38
CA ARG A 178 -8.77 -5.27 3.41
C ARG A 178 -7.72 -6.26 3.90
N VAL A 179 -8.22 -7.43 4.24
CA VAL A 179 -7.46 -8.63 4.55
C VAL A 179 -7.46 -9.54 3.33
N LEU A 180 -6.27 -9.91 2.86
CA LEU A 180 -6.08 -11.00 1.93
C LEU A 180 -6.08 -12.30 2.73
N ASN A 181 -7.14 -13.07 2.60
CA ASN A 181 -7.20 -14.39 3.22
C ASN A 181 -6.44 -15.39 2.32
N LEU A 182 -5.24 -15.77 2.74
CA LEU A 182 -4.31 -16.50 1.89
C LEU A 182 -4.38 -18.00 2.12
N MET A 183 -4.17 -18.76 1.04
CA MET A 183 -4.00 -20.19 1.12
C MET A 183 -2.72 -20.63 0.43
N ARG A 184 -2.17 -21.73 0.90
CA ARG A 184 -0.99 -22.37 0.32
C ARG A 184 -1.26 -23.84 0.03
N TYR A 185 -0.57 -24.37 -0.97
CA TYR A 185 -0.57 -25.80 -1.22
C TYR A 185 0.35 -26.53 -0.23
N SER A 186 -0.20 -27.52 0.46
CA SER A 186 0.51 -28.47 1.30
C SER A 186 -0.02 -29.87 1.02
N ASN A 187 0.86 -30.80 0.63
CA ASN A 187 0.49 -32.19 0.30
C ASN A 187 -0.67 -32.31 -0.72
N GLY A 188 -0.72 -31.40 -1.70
CA GLY A 188 -1.77 -31.39 -2.74
C GLY A 188 -3.12 -30.82 -2.30
N GLN A 189 -3.24 -30.31 -1.08
CA GLN A 189 -4.43 -29.64 -0.58
C GLN A 189 -4.14 -28.16 -0.32
N LEU A 190 -5.15 -27.31 -0.52
CA LEU A 190 -5.10 -25.93 -0.07
C LEU A 190 -5.37 -25.90 1.45
N ILE A 191 -4.45 -25.29 2.18
CA ILE A 191 -4.57 -24.99 3.60
C ILE A 191 -4.39 -23.49 3.80
N ASN A 192 -4.87 -22.96 4.91
CA ASN A 192 -4.67 -21.56 5.25
C ASN A 192 -3.18 -21.22 5.36
N ALA A 193 -2.88 -19.97 5.04
CA ALA A 193 -1.59 -19.36 5.18
C ALA A 193 -1.81 -17.96 5.75
N GLN A 194 -0.78 -17.44 6.39
CA GLN A 194 -0.78 -16.14 7.04
C GLN A 194 -1.50 -15.04 6.25
N ASP A 195 -2.51 -14.47 6.89
CA ASP A 195 -3.28 -13.37 6.32
C ASP A 195 -2.49 -12.05 6.30
N GLN A 196 -2.75 -11.26 5.25
CA GLN A 196 -1.97 -10.08 4.88
C GLN A 196 -2.87 -8.86 4.67
N LEU A 197 -2.36 -7.68 4.99
CA LEU A 197 -3.04 -6.41 4.73
C LEU A 197 -2.89 -5.97 3.26
N VAL A 198 -3.93 -5.32 2.74
CA VAL A 198 -3.90 -4.68 1.42
C VAL A 198 -4.76 -3.43 1.41
N LEU A 199 -4.36 -2.43 0.62
CA LEU A 199 -5.16 -1.23 0.37
C LEU A 199 -5.70 -1.35 -1.06
N LEU A 200 -6.99 -1.60 -1.21
CA LEU A 200 -7.59 -1.82 -2.52
C LEU A 200 -8.04 -0.52 -3.15
N ASP A 201 -7.92 -0.44 -4.48
CA ASP A 201 -8.57 0.64 -5.22
C ASP A 201 -10.08 0.59 -4.91
N PRO A 202 -10.69 1.68 -4.39
CA PRO A 202 -12.15 1.76 -4.23
C PRO A 202 -12.89 1.63 -5.58
N GLY A 203 -12.14 1.54 -6.69
CA GLY A 203 -12.61 1.57 -8.05
C GLY A 203 -12.80 3.02 -8.48
N PRO A 204 -13.33 3.25 -9.69
CA PRO A 204 -13.79 4.57 -10.03
C PRO A 204 -14.91 4.93 -9.04
N GLU A 205 -14.59 5.73 -8.02
CA GLU A 205 -15.58 6.64 -7.46
C GLU A 205 -16.27 7.25 -8.67
N VAL A 206 -17.59 7.19 -8.72
CA VAL A 206 -18.34 7.95 -9.71
C VAL A 206 -18.01 9.39 -9.41
N ALA A 207 -16.95 9.90 -10.04
CA ALA A 207 -16.56 11.28 -9.96
C ALA A 207 -17.82 12.05 -10.34
N PRO A 208 -18.34 12.94 -9.48
CA PRO A 208 -19.45 13.78 -9.88
C PRO A 208 -19.07 14.39 -11.24
N PRO A 209 -19.98 14.37 -12.24
CA PRO A 209 -19.65 14.75 -13.61
C PRO A 209 -18.88 16.06 -13.57
N LEU A 210 -17.66 16.07 -14.13
CA LEU A 210 -16.76 17.23 -14.13
C LEU A 210 -17.57 18.47 -14.56
N VAL A 211 -18.03 19.26 -13.57
CA VAL A 211 -18.65 20.55 -13.83
C VAL A 211 -17.48 21.46 -14.18
N PRO A 212 -17.43 22.04 -15.39
CA PRO A 212 -16.32 22.93 -15.75
C PRO A 212 -16.21 24.02 -14.70
N GLU A 213 -15.04 24.13 -14.08
CA GLU A 213 -14.80 25.12 -13.04
C GLU A 213 -15.10 26.53 -13.59
N PRO A 214 -15.62 27.47 -12.78
CA PRO A 214 -16.02 28.81 -13.22
C PRO A 214 -14.93 29.56 -14.00
N SER A 215 -13.66 29.22 -13.78
CA SER A 215 -12.50 29.75 -14.49
C SER A 215 -12.48 29.41 -15.99
N THR A 216 -13.04 28.26 -16.39
CA THR A 216 -13.09 27.84 -17.79
C THR A 216 -14.14 28.65 -18.56
N PHE A 217 -15.28 28.93 -17.94
CA PHE A 217 -16.27 29.87 -18.47
C PHE A 217 -15.74 31.31 -18.49
N ALA A 218 -14.96 31.71 -17.49
CA ALA A 218 -14.33 33.02 -17.46
C ALA A 218 -13.30 33.17 -18.60
N LEU A 219 -12.43 32.18 -18.82
CA LEU A 219 -11.46 32.18 -19.92
C LEU A 219 -12.13 32.15 -21.29
N LEU A 220 -13.16 31.33 -21.47
CA LEU A 220 -13.95 31.30 -22.71
C LEU A 220 -14.66 32.64 -22.96
N GLY A 221 -15.22 33.26 -21.91
CA GLY A 221 -15.88 34.56 -21.98
C GLY A 221 -14.90 35.70 -22.33
N ILE A 222 -13.74 35.75 -21.68
CA ILE A 222 -12.71 36.76 -21.95
C ILE A 222 -12.10 36.57 -23.34
N GLY A 223 -11.84 35.32 -23.74
CA GLY A 223 -11.36 34.97 -25.09
C GLY A 223 -12.35 35.38 -26.18
N GLY A 224 -13.65 35.15 -25.97
CA GLY A 224 -14.70 35.57 -26.90
C GLY A 224 -14.78 37.09 -27.07
N LEU A 225 -14.72 37.86 -25.97
CA LEU A 225 -14.73 39.32 -26.01
C LEU A 225 -13.49 39.89 -26.73
N ALA A 226 -12.32 39.30 -26.52
CA ALA A 226 -11.09 39.70 -27.18
C ALA A 226 -11.15 39.52 -28.72
N LEU A 227 -11.70 38.40 -29.18
CA LEU A 227 -11.85 38.11 -30.62
C LEU A 227 -12.84 39.04 -31.30
N VAL A 228 -13.98 39.33 -30.66
CA VAL A 228 -14.97 40.29 -31.17
C VAL A 228 -14.38 41.71 -31.24
N GLY A 229 -13.68 42.13 -30.18
CA GLY A 229 -12.99 43.42 -30.16
C GLY A 229 -11.93 43.56 -31.26
N TYR A 230 -11.13 42.51 -31.48
CA TYR A 230 -10.13 42.47 -32.55
C TYR A 230 -10.77 42.58 -33.95
N GLY A 231 -11.85 41.81 -34.20
CA GLY A 231 -12.57 41.84 -35.47
C GLY A 231 -13.19 43.22 -35.77
N TRP A 232 -13.72 43.89 -34.75
CA TRP A 232 -14.31 45.23 -34.91
C TRP A 232 -13.27 46.31 -35.20
N ARG A 233 -12.12 46.26 -34.52
CA ARG A 233 -10.99 47.17 -34.79
C ARG A 233 -10.46 47.03 -36.21
N ARG A 234 -10.34 45.80 -36.72
CA ARG A 234 -9.85 45.54 -38.08
C ARG A 234 -10.78 46.11 -39.15
N LYS A 235 -12.09 46.02 -38.97
CA LYS A 235 -13.06 46.63 -39.91
C LYS A 235 -12.95 48.15 -39.99
N ARG A 236 -12.62 48.83 -38.89
CA ARG A 236 -12.44 50.29 -38.85
C ARG A 236 -11.14 50.80 -39.48
N GLN A 237 -10.17 49.93 -39.71
CA GLN A 237 -8.91 50.30 -40.37
C GLN A 237 -8.94 50.10 -41.89
N VAL A 238 -10.00 49.45 -42.40
CA VAL A 238 -10.18 49.15 -43.83
C VAL A 238 -11.27 50.06 -44.46
N ALA A 239 -11.99 50.83 -43.65
CA ALA A 239 -12.91 51.89 -44.08
C ALA A 239 -12.26 53.26 -43.87
#